data_AF-A0A496WYP3-F1
#
_entry.id   AF-A0A496WYP3-F1
#
_cell.length_a   1.000
_cell.length_b   1.000
_cell.length_c   1.000
_cell.angle_alpha   90.00
_cell.angle_beta   90.00
_cell.angle_gamma   90.00
#
_symmetry.space_group_name_H-M   'P 1'
#
loop_
_entity.id
_entity.type
_entity.pdbx_description
1 polymer ?
#
loop_
_entity_poly.entity_id
_entity_poly.type
_entity_poly.pdbx_seq_one_letter_code
_entity_poly.pdbx_strand_id
1 'polypeptide(L)'
;MEKDAGTRALVKGFSKSVTNYEAVSNALTSARTVASRDAFEQTLGIASEFVKTCTGGDISEVFMSDSGIRYKEDGRDRGTVSASGAQKTLIGLGMKLGLSHIVKSPFGSLLLDEISADMDDDISLACLTVLGDYCEQALVVSHMPSDVADNVIEL
;
A
#
# COMPACT_ATOMS: atom_id res chain seq x y z
N MET A 1 24.81 58.19 11.26
CA MET A 1 25.08 56.92 11.94
C MET A 1 23.82 56.10 12.25
N GLU A 2 22.64 56.70 12.46
CA GLU A 2 21.41 55.93 12.79
C GLU A 2 20.83 55.05 11.67
N LYS A 3 20.94 55.43 10.39
CA LYS A 3 20.44 54.63 9.25
C LYS A 3 21.14 53.26 9.09
N ASP A 4 22.35 53.12 9.62
CA ASP A 4 23.14 51.88 9.52
C ASP A 4 22.70 50.85 10.58
N ALA A 5 22.25 51.30 11.75
CA ALA A 5 21.74 50.42 12.81
C ALA A 5 20.40 49.76 12.45
N GLY A 6 19.48 50.51 11.83
CA GLY A 6 18.19 49.98 11.37
C GLY A 6 18.33 48.94 10.26
N THR A 7 19.22 49.17 9.30
CA THR A 7 19.52 48.22 8.21
C THR A 7 20.14 46.93 8.74
N ARG A 8 21.08 47.02 9.69
CA ARG A 8 21.68 45.82 10.33
C ARG A 8 20.66 45.01 11.13
N ALA A 9 19.73 45.65 11.83
CA ALA A 9 18.67 44.97 12.56
C ALA A 9 17.70 44.22 11.62
N LEU A 10 17.33 44.84 10.48
CA LEU A 10 16.51 44.22 9.44
C LEU A 10 17.22 43.01 8.81
N VAL A 11 18.50 43.14 8.45
CA VAL A 11 19.29 42.03 7.89
C VAL A 11 19.40 40.87 8.89
N LYS A 12 19.61 41.16 10.17
CA LYS A 12 19.66 40.14 11.23
C LYS A 12 18.31 39.45 11.44
N GLY A 13 17.21 40.21 11.40
CA GLY A 13 15.85 39.67 11.46
C GLY A 13 15.54 38.77 10.26
N PHE A 14 15.87 39.21 9.05
CA PHE A 14 15.70 38.44 7.83
C PHE A 14 16.54 37.16 7.85
N SER A 15 17.82 37.24 8.23
CA SER A 15 18.69 36.07 8.36
C SER A 15 18.14 35.04 9.35
N LYS A 16 17.61 35.48 10.50
CA LYS A 16 16.95 34.59 11.46
C LYS A 16 15.71 33.92 10.88
N SER A 17 14.88 34.65 10.13
CA SER A 17 13.71 34.10 9.46
C SER A 17 14.08 33.06 8.39
N VAL A 18 15.14 33.30 7.62
CA VAL A 18 15.66 32.35 6.63
C VAL A 18 16.14 31.07 7.31
N THR A 19 16.95 31.17 8.38
CA THR A 19 17.42 29.99 9.12
C THR A 19 16.26 29.19 9.72
N ASN A 20 15.24 29.87 10.25
CA ASN A 20 14.05 29.19 10.78
C ASN A 20 13.27 28.48 9.66
N TYR A 21 13.14 29.11 8.50
CA TYR A 21 12.48 28.51 7.34
C TYR A 21 13.22 27.26 6.84
N GLU A 22 14.55 27.33 6.71
CA GLU A 22 15.39 26.19 6.33
C GLU A 22 15.26 25.05 7.34
N ALA A 23 15.26 25.35 8.64
CA ALA A 23 15.09 24.34 9.69
C ALA A 23 13.72 23.65 9.60
N VAL A 24 12.64 24.42 9.41
CA VAL A 24 11.28 23.85 9.25
C VAL A 24 11.17 23.03 7.96
N SER A 25 11.71 23.54 6.85
CA SER A 25 11.71 22.83 5.56
C SER A 25 12.44 21.49 5.64
N ASN A 26 13.62 21.49 6.29
CA ASN A 26 14.39 20.26 6.51
C ASN A 26 13.64 19.29 7.42
N ALA A 27 13.07 19.78 8.53
CA ALA A 27 12.28 18.95 9.44
C ALA A 27 11.07 18.32 8.74
N LEU A 28 10.33 19.08 7.93
CA LEU A 28 9.20 18.57 7.14
C LEU A 28 9.63 17.54 6.11
N THR A 29 10.75 17.76 5.44
CA THR A 29 11.30 16.82 4.46
C THR A 29 11.68 15.50 5.12
N SER A 30 12.41 15.57 6.24
CA SER A 30 12.78 14.38 7.02
C SER A 30 11.55 13.65 7.56
N ALA A 31 10.59 14.36 8.14
CA ALA A 31 9.36 13.77 8.67
C ALA A 31 8.55 13.08 7.57
N ARG A 32 8.43 13.71 6.39
CA ARG A 32 7.76 13.10 5.23
C ARG A 32 8.47 11.82 4.77
N THR A 33 9.80 11.84 4.66
CA THR A 33 10.56 10.66 4.23
C THR A 33 10.36 9.49 5.18
N VAL A 34 10.43 9.74 6.49
CA VAL A 34 10.20 8.70 7.51
C VAL A 34 8.76 8.20 7.44
N ALA A 35 7.77 9.09 7.43
CA ALA A 35 6.36 8.70 7.40
C ALA A 35 6.01 7.91 6.13
N SER A 36 6.53 8.31 4.96
CA SER A 36 6.31 7.58 3.70
C SER A 36 6.97 6.20 3.72
N ARG A 37 8.19 6.08 4.26
CA ARG A 37 8.85 4.78 4.42
C ARG A 37 8.04 3.87 5.35
N ASP A 38 7.70 4.35 6.53
CA ASP A 38 7.00 3.56 7.54
C ASP A 38 5.60 3.13 7.05
N ALA A 39 4.89 4.00 6.33
CA ALA A 39 3.64 3.66 5.64
C ALA A 39 3.86 2.58 4.58
N PHE A 40 4.92 2.71 3.77
CA PHE A 40 5.18 1.73 2.72
C PHE A 40 5.58 0.36 3.29
N GLU A 41 6.37 0.33 4.36
CA GLU A 41 6.71 -0.90 5.09
C GLU A 41 5.47 -1.59 5.68
N GLN A 42 4.54 -0.82 6.27
CA GLN A 42 3.26 -1.36 6.73
C GLN A 42 2.42 -1.92 5.58
N THR A 43 2.42 -1.25 4.43
CA THR A 43 1.73 -1.72 3.21
C THR A 43 2.26 -3.09 2.78
N LEU A 44 3.60 -3.23 2.73
CA LEU A 44 4.26 -4.48 2.37
C LEU A 44 3.99 -5.59 3.38
N GLY A 45 3.93 -5.26 4.68
CA GLY A 45 3.57 -6.22 5.73
C GLY A 45 2.17 -6.80 5.53
N ILE A 46 1.18 -5.93 5.32
CA ILE A 46 -0.21 -6.35 5.05
C ILE A 46 -0.30 -7.15 3.74
N ALA A 47 0.36 -6.67 2.68
CA ALA A 47 0.38 -7.38 1.40
C ALA A 47 0.98 -8.78 1.55
N SER A 48 2.06 -8.93 2.32
CA SER A 48 2.72 -10.21 2.60
C SER A 48 1.80 -11.17 3.34
N GLU A 49 1.10 -10.69 4.37
CA GLU A 49 0.14 -11.50 5.12
C GLU A 49 -1.03 -11.93 4.24
N PHE A 50 -1.60 -11.01 3.47
CA PHE A 50 -2.70 -11.30 2.55
C PHE A 50 -2.33 -12.38 1.53
N VAL A 51 -1.22 -12.21 0.80
CA VAL A 51 -0.82 -13.19 -0.23
C VAL A 51 -0.46 -14.54 0.38
N LYS A 52 0.16 -14.54 1.56
CA LYS A 52 0.53 -15.77 2.26
C LYS A 52 -0.69 -16.58 2.65
N THR A 53 -1.73 -15.92 3.15
CA THR A 53 -2.98 -16.58 3.50
C THR A 53 -3.70 -17.09 2.25
N CYS A 54 -3.78 -16.29 1.18
CA CYS A 54 -4.46 -16.69 -0.06
C CYS A 54 -3.77 -17.86 -0.79
N THR A 55 -2.44 -17.98 -0.67
CA THR A 55 -1.65 -19.00 -1.37
C THR A 55 -1.28 -20.19 -0.48
N GLY A 56 -1.82 -20.29 0.74
CA GLY A 56 -1.45 -21.35 1.68
C GLY A 56 0.04 -21.33 2.09
N GLY A 57 0.75 -20.23 1.83
CA GLY A 57 2.17 -20.06 2.14
C GLY A 57 3.11 -20.18 0.94
N ASP A 58 2.64 -20.53 -0.26
CA ASP A 58 3.49 -20.63 -1.45
C ASP A 58 4.21 -19.30 -1.72
N ILE A 59 3.49 -18.18 -1.60
CA ILE A 59 4.07 -16.84 -1.53
C ILE A 59 4.15 -16.41 -0.07
N SER A 60 5.36 -16.26 0.45
CA SER A 60 5.61 -16.00 1.87
C SER A 60 5.80 -14.52 2.21
N GLU A 61 6.19 -13.69 1.23
CA GLU A 61 6.60 -12.31 1.47
C GLU A 61 6.46 -11.47 0.19
N VAL A 62 6.04 -10.22 0.34
CA VAL A 62 6.11 -9.15 -0.66
C VAL A 62 7.00 -8.04 -0.11
N PHE A 63 8.03 -7.66 -0.85
CA PHE A 63 9.03 -6.72 -0.36
C PHE A 63 9.51 -5.78 -1.46
N MET A 64 10.12 -4.66 -1.05
CA MET A 64 10.81 -3.74 -1.95
C MET A 64 12.28 -4.13 -2.06
N SER A 65 12.79 -4.17 -3.28
CA SER A 65 14.22 -4.22 -3.56
C SER A 65 14.63 -3.06 -4.46
N ASP A 66 15.93 -2.96 -4.76
CA ASP A 66 16.46 -1.95 -5.69
C ASP A 66 15.84 -2.02 -7.10
N SER A 67 15.30 -3.18 -7.48
CA SER A 67 14.63 -3.41 -8.77
C SER A 67 13.12 -3.18 -8.72
N GLY A 68 12.57 -2.71 -7.60
CA GLY A 68 11.14 -2.53 -7.38
C GLY A 68 10.51 -3.63 -6.52
N ILE A 69 9.20 -3.79 -6.63
CA ILE A 69 8.43 -4.78 -5.85
C ILE A 69 8.80 -6.20 -6.29
N ARG A 70 9.07 -7.05 -5.31
CA ARG A 70 9.42 -8.47 -5.44
C ARG A 70 8.61 -9.32 -4.47
N TYR A 71 8.62 -10.62 -4.68
CA TYR A 71 7.96 -11.58 -3.79
C TYR A 71 8.83 -12.81 -3.57
N LYS A 72 8.62 -13.50 -2.45
CA LYS A 72 9.32 -14.74 -2.11
C LYS A 72 8.38 -15.94 -2.25
N GLU A 73 8.66 -16.78 -3.23
CA GLU A 73 7.93 -18.02 -3.50
C GLU A 73 8.86 -19.21 -3.32
N ASP A 74 8.47 -20.22 -2.54
CA ASP A 74 9.31 -21.40 -2.22
C ASP A 74 10.72 -21.03 -1.72
N GLY A 75 10.81 -19.95 -0.93
CA GLY A 75 12.08 -19.43 -0.43
C GLY A 75 12.96 -18.74 -1.48
N ARG A 76 12.46 -18.51 -2.70
CA ARG A 76 13.20 -17.85 -3.79
C ARG A 76 12.64 -16.46 -4.07
N ASP A 77 13.55 -15.50 -4.21
CA ASP A 77 13.20 -14.12 -4.52
C ASP A 77 12.90 -13.95 -6.02
N ARG A 78 11.65 -13.63 -6.34
CA ARG A 78 11.16 -13.45 -7.70
C ARG A 78 10.76 -12.01 -7.96
N GLY A 79 10.82 -11.61 -9.24
CA GLY A 79 10.30 -10.32 -9.68
C GLY A 79 8.84 -10.46 -10.08
N THR A 80 8.03 -9.42 -9.90
CA THR A 80 6.62 -9.40 -10.31
C THR A 80 6.41 -9.68 -11.80
N VAL A 81 7.43 -9.46 -12.64
CA VAL A 81 7.40 -9.79 -14.06
C VAL A 81 7.24 -11.31 -14.30
N SER A 82 7.82 -12.15 -13.44
CA SER A 82 7.74 -13.60 -13.54
C SER A 82 6.52 -14.21 -12.85
N ALA A 83 5.65 -13.39 -12.25
CA ALA A 83 4.43 -13.87 -11.61
C ALA A 83 3.36 -14.27 -12.64
N SER A 84 2.56 -15.29 -12.29
CA SER A 84 1.33 -15.65 -13.02
C SER A 84 0.27 -14.54 -12.91
N GLY A 85 -0.83 -14.65 -13.67
CA GLY A 85 -1.97 -13.73 -13.58
C GLY A 85 -2.51 -13.64 -12.15
N ALA A 86 -2.91 -14.79 -11.58
CA ALA A 86 -3.35 -14.90 -10.18
C ALA A 86 -2.38 -14.23 -9.19
N GLN A 87 -1.07 -14.53 -9.31
CA GLN A 87 -0.06 -13.99 -8.41
C GLN A 87 0.06 -12.47 -8.50
N LYS A 88 0.03 -11.91 -9.72
CA LYS A 88 0.03 -10.46 -9.92
C LYS A 88 -1.21 -9.82 -9.29
N THR A 89 -2.37 -10.45 -9.45
CA THR A 89 -3.62 -9.96 -8.88
C THR A 89 -3.59 -9.99 -7.35
N LEU A 90 -3.14 -11.09 -6.74
CA LEU A 90 -3.01 -11.20 -5.28
C LEU A 90 -2.02 -10.18 -4.71
N ILE A 91 -0.83 -10.05 -5.31
CA ILE A 91 0.17 -9.05 -4.89
C ILE A 91 -0.42 -7.63 -5.02
N GLY A 92 -1.04 -7.33 -6.16
CA GLY A 92 -1.64 -6.02 -6.40
C GLY A 92 -2.79 -5.71 -5.45
N LEU A 93 -3.63 -6.69 -5.14
CA LEU A 93 -4.74 -6.56 -4.20
C LEU A 93 -4.22 -6.37 -2.78
N GLY A 94 -3.27 -7.19 -2.32
CA GLY A 94 -2.63 -7.03 -1.01
C GLY A 94 -2.00 -5.65 -0.82
N MET A 95 -1.35 -5.11 -1.87
CA MET A 95 -0.80 -3.74 -1.84
C MET A 95 -1.91 -2.68 -1.72
N LYS A 96 -3.03 -2.83 -2.44
CA LYS A 96 -4.18 -1.90 -2.35
C LYS A 96 -4.82 -1.97 -0.95
N LEU A 97 -4.97 -3.17 -0.39
CA LEU A 97 -5.47 -3.39 0.96
C LEU A 97 -4.55 -2.74 2.01
N GLY A 98 -3.24 -2.94 1.89
CA GLY A 98 -2.26 -2.30 2.77
C GLY A 98 -2.33 -0.77 2.71
N LEU A 99 -2.42 -0.19 1.51
CA LEU A 99 -2.60 1.26 1.35
C LEU A 99 -3.93 1.74 1.97
N SER A 100 -5.02 1.00 1.75
CA SER A 100 -6.33 1.35 2.30
C SER A 100 -6.34 1.37 3.84
N HIS A 101 -5.58 0.49 4.49
CA HIS A 101 -5.45 0.43 5.94
C HIS A 101 -4.69 1.62 6.54
N ILE A 102 -3.72 2.16 5.79
CA ILE A 102 -2.90 3.29 6.24
C ILE A 102 -3.64 4.61 6.03
N VAL A 103 -4.40 4.71 4.94
CA VAL A 103 -5.23 5.88 4.68
C VAL A 103 -6.40 5.83 5.67
N LYS A 104 -6.28 6.55 6.79
CA LYS A 104 -7.37 6.79 7.76
C LYS A 104 -8.51 7.59 7.13
N SER A 105 -9.26 6.93 6.26
CA SER A 105 -10.51 7.37 5.70
C SER A 105 -11.51 6.24 5.95
N PRO A 106 -12.80 6.53 6.18
CA PRO A 106 -13.83 5.50 6.22
C PRO A 106 -14.02 4.92 4.82
N PHE A 107 -13.07 4.10 4.36
CA PHE A 107 -13.27 3.23 3.20
C PHE A 107 -14.16 2.08 3.68
N GLY A 108 -15.47 2.33 3.75
CA GLY A 108 -16.45 1.34 4.16
C GLY A 108 -16.69 0.26 3.11
N SER A 109 -16.31 0.51 1.84
CA SER A 109 -16.60 -0.42 0.74
C SER A 109 -15.45 -0.51 -0.27
N LEU A 110 -15.12 -1.73 -0.70
CA LEU A 110 -14.26 -2.03 -1.83
C LEU A 110 -15.10 -2.47 -3.03
N LEU A 111 -14.85 -1.90 -4.21
CA LEU A 111 -15.41 -2.33 -5.48
C LEU A 111 -14.31 -3.05 -6.27
N LEU A 112 -14.55 -4.32 -6.60
CA LEU A 112 -13.56 -5.19 -7.24
C LEU A 112 -14.18 -5.79 -8.51
N ASP A 113 -13.51 -5.56 -9.63
CA ASP A 113 -13.99 -5.97 -10.95
C ASP A 113 -13.11 -7.11 -11.48
N GLU A 114 -13.73 -8.28 -11.70
CA GLU A 114 -13.13 -9.49 -12.26
C GLU A 114 -11.78 -9.91 -11.63
N ILE A 115 -11.63 -9.70 -10.31
CA ILE A 115 -10.35 -9.97 -9.63
C ILE A 115 -10.00 -11.47 -9.58
N SER A 116 -10.97 -12.35 -9.72
CA SER A 116 -10.78 -13.81 -9.70
C SER A 116 -10.53 -14.42 -11.07
N ALA A 117 -10.61 -13.65 -12.16
CA ALA A 117 -10.62 -14.20 -13.53
C ALA A 117 -9.40 -15.10 -13.89
N ASP A 118 -8.24 -14.81 -13.32
CA ASP A 118 -6.99 -15.56 -13.55
C ASP A 118 -6.67 -16.56 -12.43
N MET A 119 -7.58 -16.77 -11.47
CA MET A 119 -7.38 -17.62 -10.30
C MET A 119 -8.03 -18.99 -10.46
N ASP A 120 -7.37 -20.02 -9.94
CA ASP A 120 -8.01 -21.32 -9.76
C ASP A 120 -9.05 -21.25 -8.61
N ASP A 121 -10.04 -22.15 -8.62
CA ASP A 121 -11.18 -22.14 -7.69
C ASP A 121 -10.76 -22.00 -6.21
N ASP A 122 -9.74 -22.74 -5.78
CA ASP A 122 -9.23 -22.72 -4.39
C ASP A 122 -8.64 -21.36 -4.02
N ILE A 123 -7.89 -20.74 -4.95
CA ILE A 123 -7.26 -19.43 -4.73
C ILE A 123 -8.32 -18.34 -4.74
N SER A 124 -9.30 -18.42 -5.63
CA SER A 124 -10.40 -17.46 -5.68
C SER A 124 -11.20 -17.48 -4.38
N LEU A 125 -11.60 -18.68 -3.93
CA LEU A 125 -12.33 -18.86 -2.68
C LEU A 125 -11.55 -18.32 -1.47
N ALA A 126 -10.24 -18.63 -1.39
CA ALA A 126 -9.38 -18.13 -0.33
C ALA A 126 -9.27 -16.60 -0.38
N CYS A 127 -9.08 -16.02 -1.56
CA CYS A 127 -9.00 -14.58 -1.78
C CYS A 127 -10.26 -13.86 -1.28
N LEU A 128 -11.44 -14.32 -1.69
CA LEU A 128 -12.72 -13.70 -1.31
C LEU A 128 -13.03 -13.85 0.18
N THR A 129 -12.67 -15.00 0.77
CA THR A 129 -12.84 -15.23 2.21
C THR A 129 -11.97 -14.27 3.02
N VAL A 130 -10.67 -14.20 2.67
CA VAL A 130 -9.70 -13.35 3.37
C VAL A 130 -10.03 -11.87 3.17
N LEU A 131 -10.56 -11.47 2.02
CA LEU A 131 -10.95 -10.10 1.75
C LEU A 131 -11.93 -9.54 2.79
N GLY A 132 -12.84 -10.39 3.29
CA GLY A 132 -13.80 -10.03 4.34
C GLY A 132 -13.15 -9.53 5.63
N ASP A 133 -11.90 -9.92 5.91
CA ASP A 133 -11.17 -9.48 7.10
C ASP A 133 -10.59 -8.05 6.95
N TYR A 134 -10.47 -7.55 5.72
CA TYR A 134 -9.80 -6.27 5.42
C TYR A 134 -10.76 -5.12 5.08
N CYS A 135 -12.06 -5.38 4.92
CA CYS A 135 -13.04 -4.34 4.61
C CYS A 135 -14.41 -4.63 5.22
N GLU A 136 -15.15 -3.58 5.58
CA GLU A 136 -16.52 -3.71 6.09
C GLU A 136 -17.49 -4.22 5.01
N GLN A 137 -17.24 -3.89 3.75
CA GLN A 137 -18.03 -4.34 2.61
C GLN A 137 -17.15 -4.53 1.36
N ALA A 138 -17.32 -5.66 0.69
CA ALA A 138 -16.77 -5.89 -0.64
C ALA A 138 -17.91 -6.12 -1.65
N LEU A 139 -17.87 -5.40 -2.77
CA LEU A 139 -18.70 -5.63 -3.95
C LEU A 139 -17.79 -6.19 -5.04
N VAL A 140 -18.00 -7.46 -5.37
CA VAL A 140 -17.18 -8.19 -6.33
C VAL A 140 -18.01 -8.53 -7.55
N VAL A 141 -17.51 -8.11 -8.72
CA VAL A 141 -18.02 -8.58 -10.01
C VAL A 141 -17.20 -9.80 -10.40
N SER A 142 -17.87 -10.93 -10.60
CA SER A 142 -17.23 -12.19 -10.97
C SER A 142 -18.10 -12.97 -11.95
N HIS A 143 -17.43 -13.77 -12.78
CA HIS A 143 -18.04 -14.77 -13.64
C HIS A 143 -17.72 -16.21 -13.19
N MET A 144 -17.00 -16.38 -12.06
CA MET A 144 -16.62 -17.68 -11.54
C MET A 144 -17.76 -18.30 -10.69
N PRO A 145 -18.23 -19.52 -11.02
CA PRO A 145 -19.31 -20.16 -10.27
C PRO A 145 -18.92 -20.59 -8.84
N SER A 146 -17.62 -20.73 -8.57
CA SER A 146 -17.04 -21.14 -7.29
C SER A 146 -16.89 -19.99 -6.31
N ASP A 147 -17.08 -18.74 -6.77
CA ASP A 147 -16.97 -17.56 -5.92
C ASP A 147 -18.14 -17.51 -4.93
N VAL A 148 -17.81 -17.17 -3.69
CA VAL A 148 -18.76 -17.12 -2.57
C VAL A 148 -19.02 -15.68 -2.16
N ALA A 149 -20.26 -15.39 -1.79
CA ALA A 149 -20.66 -14.09 -1.25
C ALA A 149 -21.79 -14.26 -0.24
N ASP A 150 -21.86 -13.35 0.76
CA ASP A 150 -22.98 -13.28 1.70
C ASP A 150 -24.30 -12.94 0.99
N ASN A 151 -24.22 -12.17 -0.10
CA ASN A 151 -25.34 -11.79 -0.93
C ASN A 151 -24.94 -11.87 -2.40
N VAL A 152 -25.77 -12.50 -3.23
CA VAL A 152 -25.56 -12.67 -4.67
C VAL A 152 -26.61 -11.86 -5.43
N ILE A 153 -26.17 -11.09 -6.43
CA ILE A 153 -27.03 -10.37 -7.36
C ILE A 153 -26.75 -10.91 -8.76
N GLU A 154 -27.73 -11.56 -9.37
CA GLU A 154 -27.67 -12.06 -10.75
C GLU A 154 -28.24 -11.00 -11.71
N LEU A 155 -27.53 -10.71 -12.80
CA LEU A 155 -27.90 -9.73 -13.84
C LEU A 155 -28.34 -10.41 -15.14
#